data_AF-A0A4Q2DG88-F1
#
_entry.id   AF-A0A4Q2DG88-F1
#
_cell.length_a   1.000
_cell.length_b   1.000
_cell.length_c   1.000
_cell.angle_alpha   90.00
_cell.angle_beta   90.00
_cell.angle_gamma   90.00
#
_symmetry.space_group_name_H-M   'P 1'
#
loop_
_entity.id
_entity.type
_entity.pdbx_description
1 polymer ?
#
loop_
_entity_poly.entity_id
_entity_poly.type
_entity_poly.pdbx_seq_one_letter_code
_entity_poly.pdbx_strand_id
1 'polypeptide(L)'
;MEVTFDNQSNVLSAQILAVHDGSVIYRIVTDEGLWSRDHTYLKDANPAVGEPTNVGVIHWKEKTFEIYGHKKKLSDIRRRPRNLLKKERFWRWAPDRKEYTVIYHNEKEWQVSTTSNNPEFARNADRFMEALLDGEVVASFSVPYRPKLFGKLKPMVVNLETVALEKDEVFLFLVLIYSECKRQDKMNASGGWQG
;
A
#
# COMPACT_ATOMS: atom_id res chain seq x y z
N MET A 1 7.53 -9.68 -9.47
CA MET A 1 7.62 -10.28 -8.13
C MET A 1 6.21 -10.50 -7.62
N GLU A 2 5.91 -11.73 -7.20
CA GLU A 2 4.64 -12.09 -6.59
C GLU A 2 4.89 -12.55 -5.16
N VAL A 3 4.13 -12.00 -4.22
CA VAL A 3 4.20 -12.33 -2.80
C VAL A 3 2.84 -12.56 -2.19
N THR A 4 2.79 -13.39 -1.17
CA THR A 4 1.59 -13.67 -0.38
C THR A 4 1.78 -13.24 1.07
N PHE A 5 0.67 -12.92 1.75
CA PHE A 5 0.70 -12.67 3.19
C PHE A 5 0.22 -13.92 3.92
N ASP A 6 0.98 -14.37 4.91
CA ASP A 6 0.64 -15.56 5.71
C ASP A 6 -0.65 -15.36 6.53
N ASN A 7 -0.87 -14.13 7.03
CA ASN A 7 -2.04 -13.75 7.80
C ASN A 7 -3.09 -13.11 6.90
N GLN A 8 -4.08 -13.90 6.50
CA GLN A 8 -5.08 -13.52 5.50
C GLN A 8 -6.11 -12.49 5.99
N SER A 9 -6.19 -12.24 7.31
CA SER A 9 -7.17 -11.33 7.90
C SER A 9 -6.56 -10.05 8.45
N ASN A 10 -5.26 -10.02 8.75
CA ASN A 10 -4.60 -8.88 9.38
C ASN A 10 -3.24 -8.56 8.73
N VAL A 11 -3.24 -7.55 7.87
CA VAL A 11 -2.02 -7.02 7.22
C VAL A 11 -0.99 -6.49 8.22
N LEU A 12 -1.42 -6.03 9.40
CA LEU A 12 -0.57 -5.36 10.39
C LEU A 12 0.31 -6.32 11.20
N SER A 13 0.06 -7.63 11.08
CA SER A 13 0.79 -8.69 11.77
C SER A 13 0.89 -9.89 10.83
N ALA A 14 1.67 -9.72 9.76
CA ALA A 14 1.81 -10.69 8.69
C ALA A 14 3.27 -10.79 8.23
N GLN A 15 3.64 -11.94 7.69
CA GLN A 15 4.85 -12.18 6.93
C GLN A 15 4.53 -12.08 5.44
N ILE A 16 5.42 -11.44 4.70
CA ILE A 16 5.38 -11.37 3.24
C ILE A 16 6.27 -12.49 2.70
N LEU A 17 5.65 -13.46 2.05
CA LEU A 17 6.27 -14.69 1.56
C LEU A 17 6.42 -14.65 0.04
N ALA A 18 7.59 -15.03 -0.47
CA ALA A 18 7.78 -15.23 -1.90
C ALA A 18 6.92 -16.41 -2.39
N VAL A 19 6.21 -16.25 -3.51
CA VAL A 19 5.32 -17.33 -4.00
C VAL A 19 6.07 -18.56 -4.51
N HIS A 20 7.27 -18.37 -5.05
CA HIS A 20 8.01 -19.43 -5.72
C HIS A 20 8.61 -20.48 -4.77
N ASP A 21 9.02 -20.09 -3.56
CA ASP A 21 9.68 -20.98 -2.59
C ASP A 21 9.14 -20.86 -1.15
N GLY A 22 8.21 -19.93 -0.90
CA GLY A 22 7.65 -19.68 0.43
C GLY A 22 8.61 -18.97 1.39
N SER A 23 9.76 -18.48 0.92
CA SER A 23 10.72 -17.75 1.75
C SER A 23 10.12 -16.46 2.29
N VAL A 24 10.45 -16.13 3.55
CA VAL A 24 10.04 -14.86 4.16
C VAL A 24 10.94 -13.76 3.61
N ILE A 25 10.32 -12.76 2.98
CA ILE A 25 11.02 -11.58 2.44
C ILE A 25 10.94 -10.45 3.46
N TYR A 26 9.74 -10.17 3.96
CA TYR A 26 9.53 -9.16 4.99
C TYR A 26 8.62 -9.65 6.11
N ARG A 27 8.75 -9.02 7.28
CA ARG A 27 7.85 -9.19 8.42
C ARG A 27 7.21 -7.85 8.77
N ILE A 28 5.89 -7.85 8.88
CA ILE A 28 5.12 -6.69 9.32
C ILE A 28 4.82 -6.86 10.80
N VAL A 29 5.26 -5.87 11.59
CA VAL A 29 5.04 -5.83 13.03
C VAL A 29 4.39 -4.51 13.37
N THR A 30 3.33 -4.51 14.16
CA THR A 30 2.66 -3.28 14.59
C THR A 30 2.66 -3.17 16.10
N ASP A 31 3.17 -2.05 16.59
CA ASP A 31 3.08 -1.65 17.99
C ASP A 31 1.78 -0.87 18.21
N GLU A 32 1.01 -1.31 19.19
CA GLU A 32 -0.21 -0.63 19.62
C GLU A 32 0.09 0.24 20.85
N GLY A 33 -0.32 1.50 20.81
CA GLY A 33 -0.37 2.35 22.00
C GLY A 33 -1.71 2.18 22.73
N LEU A 34 -1.86 2.87 23.86
CA LEU A 34 -3.04 2.80 24.75
C LEU A 34 -4.42 2.94 24.04
N TRP A 35 -4.49 3.60 22.88
CA TRP A 35 -5.76 3.91 22.21
C TRP A 35 -5.74 3.74 20.69
N SER A 36 -4.58 3.49 20.09
CA SER A 36 -4.42 3.41 18.63
C SER A 36 -3.07 2.83 18.27
N ARG A 37 -2.93 2.40 17.01
CA ARG A 37 -1.66 2.02 16.40
C ARG A 37 -0.65 3.15 16.54
N ASP A 38 0.54 2.81 17.00
CA ASP A 38 1.64 3.77 17.14
C ASP A 38 2.56 3.68 15.94
N HIS A 39 3.15 2.49 15.74
CA HIS A 39 4.12 2.20 14.69
C HIS A 39 3.76 0.90 13.97
N THR A 40 3.90 0.87 12.64
CA THR A 40 3.95 -0.39 11.88
C THR A 40 5.29 -0.46 11.16
N TYR A 41 6.07 -1.49 11.44
CA TYR A 41 7.38 -1.74 10.85
C TYR A 41 7.26 -2.77 9.74
N LEU A 42 7.93 -2.50 8.62
CA LEU A 42 8.29 -3.46 7.60
C LEU A 42 9.75 -3.84 7.84
N LYS A 43 9.98 -5.09 8.22
CA LYS A 43 11.29 -5.61 8.58
C LYS A 43 11.80 -6.56 7.50
N ASP A 44 13.02 -6.35 7.01
CA ASP A 44 13.70 -7.32 6.15
C ASP A 44 13.96 -8.60 6.95
N ALA A 45 13.58 -9.74 6.39
CA ALA A 45 13.79 -11.04 7.01
C ALA A 45 15.22 -11.55 6.80
N ASN A 46 15.94 -11.05 5.79
CA ASN A 46 17.30 -11.47 5.43
C ASN A 46 18.20 -10.24 5.20
N PRO A 47 18.37 -9.34 6.19
CA PRO A 47 19.19 -8.15 6.02
C PRO A 47 20.65 -8.54 5.75
N ALA A 48 21.29 -7.84 4.81
CA ALA A 48 22.72 -7.96 4.62
C ALA A 48 23.48 -7.56 5.90
N VAL A 49 24.70 -8.08 6.08
CA VAL A 49 25.49 -7.79 7.28
C VAL A 49 25.74 -6.29 7.39
N GLY A 50 25.23 -5.67 8.46
CA GLY A 50 25.35 -4.24 8.72
C GLY A 50 24.16 -3.39 8.25
N GLU A 51 23.21 -3.95 7.50
CA GLU A 51 21.99 -3.25 7.10
C GLU A 51 20.93 -3.27 8.22
N PRO A 52 20.09 -2.22 8.33
CA PRO A 52 19.05 -2.17 9.33
C PRO A 52 17.97 -3.22 9.01
N THR A 53 17.55 -3.94 10.04
CA THR A 53 16.42 -4.89 9.91
C THR A 53 15.11 -4.16 9.58
N ASN A 54 14.94 -2.90 10.00
CA ASN A 54 13.76 -2.10 9.69
C ASN A 54 14.00 -1.33 8.39
N VAL A 55 13.32 -1.73 7.31
CA VAL A 55 13.46 -1.07 5.99
C VAL A 55 12.39 0.01 5.78
N GLY A 56 11.25 -0.11 6.46
CA GLY A 56 10.18 0.89 6.40
C GLY A 56 9.36 0.98 7.68
N VAL A 57 8.84 2.17 8.00
CA VAL A 57 7.98 2.41 9.16
C VAL A 57 6.82 3.33 8.80
N ILE A 58 5.63 2.99 9.27
CA ILE A 58 4.47 3.88 9.29
C ILE A 58 4.32 4.42 10.71
N HIS A 59 4.56 5.72 10.90
CA HIS A 59 4.26 6.40 12.16
C HIS A 59 2.82 6.93 12.09
N TRP A 60 1.89 6.20 12.71
CA TRP A 60 0.45 6.44 12.53
C TRP A 60 0.02 7.78 13.12
N LYS A 61 0.48 8.10 14.34
CA LYS A 61 0.14 9.36 15.02
C LYS A 61 0.69 10.59 14.30
N GLU A 62 1.95 10.49 13.90
CA GLU A 62 2.70 11.57 13.26
C GLU A 62 2.34 11.73 11.78
N LYS A 63 1.66 10.73 11.20
CA LYS A 63 1.29 10.67 9.78
C LYS A 63 2.52 10.82 8.90
N THR A 64 3.54 10.01 9.18
CA THR A 64 4.79 9.99 8.41
C THR A 64 5.15 8.58 8.00
N PHE A 65 5.87 8.48 6.88
CA PHE A 65 6.55 7.26 6.46
C PHE A 65 8.04 7.45 6.65
N GLU A 66 8.72 6.40 7.10
CA GLU A 66 10.17 6.30 7.14
C GLU A 66 10.59 5.15 6.23
N ILE A 67 11.59 5.37 5.38
CA ILE A 67 12.16 4.35 4.49
C ILE A 67 13.68 4.45 4.60
N TYR A 68 14.34 3.37 5.01
CA TYR A 68 15.78 3.33 5.26
C TYR A 68 16.30 4.54 6.09
N GLY A 69 15.59 4.87 7.18
CA GLY A 69 15.93 6.00 8.06
C GLY A 69 15.51 7.39 7.55
N HIS A 70 15.00 7.50 6.31
CA HIS A 70 14.53 8.77 5.77
C HIS A 70 13.04 8.97 6.02
N LYS A 71 12.70 9.97 6.83
CA LYS A 71 11.33 10.28 7.24
C LYS A 71 10.68 11.37 6.39
N LYS A 72 9.44 11.15 5.96
CA LYS A 72 8.63 12.12 5.19
C LYS A 72 7.18 12.16 5.69
N LYS A 73 6.58 13.36 5.70
CA LYS A 73 5.16 13.49 6.04
C LYS A 73 4.28 12.95 4.93
N LEU A 74 3.16 12.33 5.32
CA LEU A 74 2.14 11.87 4.38
C LEU A 74 1.58 13.01 3.52
N SER A 75 1.55 14.25 4.02
CA SER A 75 1.14 15.42 3.22
C SER A 75 2.05 15.69 2.02
N ASP A 76 3.32 15.33 2.13
CA ASP A 76 4.36 15.70 1.18
C ASP A 76 4.48 14.64 0.08
N ILE A 77 4.21 13.37 0.45
CA ILE A 77 4.30 12.22 -0.44
C ILE A 77 2.94 11.74 -0.97
N ARG A 78 1.82 12.28 -0.46
CA ARG A 78 0.46 11.89 -0.87
C ARG A 78 -0.40 13.10 -1.20
N ARG A 79 -0.91 13.14 -2.43
CA ARG A 79 -1.84 14.18 -2.89
C ARG A 79 -3.23 13.59 -3.18
N ARG A 80 -4.25 14.42 -2.95
CA ARG A 80 -5.62 14.14 -3.38
C ARG A 80 -5.87 14.80 -4.75
N PRO A 81 -6.72 14.20 -5.60
CA PRO A 81 -7.22 14.88 -6.79
C PRO A 81 -8.00 16.15 -6.39
N ARG A 82 -8.00 17.16 -7.26
CA ARG A 82 -8.80 18.39 -7.07
C ARG A 82 -10.30 18.10 -7.03
N ASN A 83 -10.75 17.00 -7.66
CA ASN A 83 -12.13 16.56 -7.62
C ASN A 83 -12.38 15.66 -6.40
N LEU A 84 -13.18 16.15 -5.44
CA LEU A 84 -13.49 15.49 -4.17
C LEU A 84 -14.27 14.18 -4.31
N LEU A 85 -14.90 13.93 -5.46
CA LEU A 85 -15.63 12.68 -5.75
C LEU A 85 -14.69 11.52 -6.10
N LYS A 86 -13.44 11.80 -6.47
CA LYS A 86 -12.47 10.78 -6.87
C LYS A 86 -11.80 10.14 -5.65
N LYS A 87 -11.89 8.82 -5.56
CA LYS A 87 -11.32 8.01 -4.47
C LYS A 87 -9.81 7.76 -4.62
N GLU A 88 -9.24 8.15 -5.75
CA GLU A 88 -7.84 7.99 -6.14
C GLU A 88 -6.88 8.79 -5.24
N ARG A 89 -5.66 8.29 -5.07
CA ARG A 89 -4.58 9.02 -4.37
C ARG A 89 -3.30 8.95 -5.19
N PHE A 90 -2.62 10.08 -5.31
CA PHE A 90 -1.30 10.16 -5.94
C PHE A 90 -0.24 10.05 -4.88
N TRP A 91 0.76 9.22 -5.12
CA TRP A 91 1.84 8.90 -4.19
C TRP A 91 3.18 9.03 -4.88
N ARG A 92 4.09 9.80 -4.29
CA ARG A 92 5.45 9.98 -4.80
C ARG A 92 6.41 10.19 -3.65
N TRP A 93 7.42 9.35 -3.52
CA TRP A 93 8.39 9.44 -2.42
C TRP A 93 9.27 10.70 -2.50
N ALA A 94 9.80 10.99 -3.69
CA ALA A 94 10.67 12.14 -3.93
C ALA A 94 10.47 12.69 -5.36
N PRO A 95 10.85 13.95 -5.65
CA PRO A 95 10.60 14.57 -6.95
C PRO A 95 11.27 13.84 -8.14
N ASP A 96 12.39 13.17 -7.90
CA ASP A 96 13.15 12.34 -8.84
C ASP A 96 12.59 10.92 -8.99
N ARG A 97 11.58 10.55 -8.20
CA ARG A 97 10.91 9.24 -8.24
C ARG A 97 9.61 9.29 -9.02
N LYS A 98 9.14 8.12 -9.45
CA LYS A 98 7.86 7.97 -10.15
C LYS A 98 6.70 8.39 -9.25
N GLU A 99 5.69 9.02 -9.83
CA GLU A 99 4.40 9.21 -9.16
C GLU A 99 3.49 8.03 -9.50
N TYR A 100 2.85 7.48 -8.48
CA TYR A 100 1.95 6.35 -8.58
C TYR A 100 0.53 6.81 -8.26
N THR A 101 -0.43 6.26 -8.98
CA THR A 101 -1.84 6.38 -8.64
C THR A 101 -2.32 5.09 -8.00
N VAL A 102 -2.95 5.22 -6.83
CA VAL A 102 -3.46 4.10 -6.05
C VAL A 102 -4.98 4.18 -5.97
N ILE A 103 -5.65 3.11 -6.41
CA ILE A 103 -7.12 3.02 -6.50
C ILE A 103 -7.57 1.67 -5.95
N TYR A 104 -8.68 1.68 -5.21
CA TYR A 104 -9.35 0.44 -4.80
C TYR A 104 -10.44 0.08 -5.82
N HIS A 105 -10.25 -1.00 -6.56
CA HIS A 105 -11.13 -1.47 -7.62
C HIS A 105 -12.07 -2.58 -7.15
N ASN A 106 -13.34 -2.49 -7.59
CA ASN A 106 -14.35 -3.55 -7.52
C ASN A 106 -14.50 -4.21 -6.15
N GLU A 107 -14.21 -3.44 -5.11
CA GLU A 107 -14.23 -3.89 -3.72
C GLU A 107 -13.32 -5.09 -3.40
N LYS A 108 -12.32 -5.37 -4.24
CA LYS A 108 -11.51 -6.60 -4.13
C LYS A 108 -10.00 -6.36 -4.11
N GLU A 109 -9.53 -5.32 -4.78
CA GLU A 109 -8.10 -5.15 -4.99
C GLU A 109 -7.70 -3.69 -4.98
N TRP A 110 -6.49 -3.42 -4.49
CA TRP A 110 -5.80 -2.18 -4.78
C TRP A 110 -5.03 -2.35 -6.07
N GLN A 111 -5.12 -1.37 -6.96
CA GLN A 111 -4.27 -1.26 -8.15
C GLN A 111 -3.37 -0.04 -8.01
N VAL A 112 -2.13 -0.21 -8.44
CA VAL A 112 -1.13 0.84 -8.50
C VAL A 112 -0.66 0.97 -9.94
N SER A 113 -0.88 2.15 -10.52
CA SER A 113 -0.42 2.47 -11.88
C SER A 113 0.59 3.60 -11.83
N THR A 114 1.54 3.61 -12.76
CA THR A 114 2.39 4.79 -12.95
C THR A 114 1.56 5.92 -13.56
N THR A 115 1.64 7.12 -12.99
CA THR A 115 0.98 8.28 -13.59
C THR A 115 1.66 8.61 -14.91
N SER A 116 0.93 8.53 -16.03
CA SER A 116 1.43 8.97 -17.32
C SER A 116 1.71 10.48 -17.27
N ASN A 117 2.94 10.87 -17.65
CA ASN A 117 3.36 12.28 -17.69
C ASN A 117 2.81 13.01 -18.93
N ASN A 118 1.91 12.42 -19.72
CA ASN A 118 1.45 13.04 -20.96
C ASN A 118 0.66 14.34 -20.65
N PRO A 119 1.22 15.53 -20.95
CA PRO A 119 0.61 16.81 -20.58
C PRO A 119 -0.66 17.12 -21.39
N GLU A 120 -0.87 16.45 -22.53
CA GLU A 120 -2.05 16.65 -23.37
C GLU A 120 -3.33 16.10 -22.74
N PHE A 121 -3.23 15.01 -21.96
CA PHE A 121 -4.38 14.41 -21.29
C PHE A 121 -4.80 15.16 -20.02
N ALA A 122 -3.87 15.86 -19.37
CA ALA A 122 -4.14 16.62 -18.14
C ALA A 122 -5.06 17.84 -18.34
N ARG A 123 -5.30 18.25 -19.59
CA ARG A 123 -6.12 19.43 -19.92
C ARG A 123 -7.64 19.17 -19.99
N ASN A 124 -8.08 17.91 -20.11
CA ASN A 124 -9.49 17.56 -20.20
C ASN A 124 -9.93 16.64 -19.04
N ALA A 125 -10.82 17.14 -18.18
CA ALA A 125 -11.30 16.41 -17.00
C ALA A 125 -12.00 15.08 -17.34
N ASP A 126 -12.60 14.99 -18.53
CA ASP A 126 -13.31 13.79 -19.01
C ASP A 126 -12.35 12.70 -19.54
N ARG A 127 -11.15 13.05 -20.00
CA ARG A 127 -10.12 12.11 -20.48
C ARG A 127 -9.11 11.66 -19.43
N PHE A 128 -9.20 12.21 -18.22
CA PHE A 128 -8.29 11.84 -17.13
C PHE A 128 -8.45 10.38 -16.70
N MET A 129 -9.65 9.80 -16.84
CA MET A 129 -9.86 8.36 -16.63
C MET A 129 -9.15 7.53 -17.70
N GLU A 130 -9.16 7.98 -18.95
CA GLU A 130 -8.46 7.32 -20.06
C GLU A 130 -6.94 7.35 -19.84
N ALA A 131 -6.38 8.49 -19.42
CA ALA A 131 -4.94 8.60 -19.09
C ALA A 131 -4.51 7.83 -17.83
N LEU A 132 -5.44 7.58 -16.90
CA LEU A 132 -5.23 6.70 -15.75
C LEU A 132 -5.30 5.21 -16.13
N LEU A 133 -6.16 4.87 -17.10
CA LEU A 133 -6.21 3.55 -17.72
C LEU A 133 -5.02 3.30 -18.65
N ASP A 134 -4.39 4.36 -19.15
CA ASP A 134 -3.19 4.33 -20.00
C ASP A 134 -1.89 4.21 -19.18
N GLY A 135 -1.97 4.43 -17.86
CA GLY A 135 -0.86 4.18 -16.95
C GLY A 135 -0.62 2.68 -16.78
N GLU A 136 0.60 2.23 -17.02
CA GLU A 136 0.97 0.83 -16.80
C GLU A 136 0.70 0.44 -15.34
N VAL A 137 -0.08 -0.63 -15.15
CA VAL A 137 -0.31 -1.22 -13.83
C VAL A 137 0.98 -1.90 -13.39
N VAL A 138 1.61 -1.34 -12.37
CA VAL A 138 2.90 -1.80 -11.85
C VAL A 138 2.79 -2.54 -10.52
N ALA A 139 1.64 -2.45 -9.86
CA ALA A 139 1.34 -3.31 -8.73
C ALA A 139 -0.16 -3.60 -8.58
N SER A 140 -0.48 -4.76 -8.04
CA SER A 140 -1.83 -5.08 -7.56
C SER A 140 -1.74 -5.73 -6.17
N PHE A 141 -2.73 -5.44 -5.32
CA PHE A 141 -2.87 -6.04 -4.00
C PHE A 141 -4.29 -6.57 -3.83
N SER A 142 -4.45 -7.87 -4.03
CA SER A 142 -5.70 -8.58 -3.82
C SER A 142 -5.93 -8.79 -2.32
N VAL A 143 -7.05 -8.28 -1.80
CA VAL A 143 -7.42 -8.38 -0.39
C VAL A 143 -8.82 -8.99 -0.21
N PRO A 144 -9.03 -9.87 0.77
CA PRO A 144 -10.36 -10.42 1.02
C PRO A 144 -11.30 -9.32 1.54
N TYR A 145 -12.38 -9.08 0.80
CA TYR A 145 -13.35 -8.01 1.12
C TYR A 145 -14.03 -8.16 2.49
N ARG A 146 -14.24 -9.41 2.94
CA ARG A 146 -14.80 -9.73 4.26
C ARG A 146 -14.18 -11.02 4.81
N PRO A 147 -13.92 -11.11 6.13
CA PRO A 147 -13.71 -12.40 6.76
C PRO A 147 -14.96 -13.25 6.52
N LYS A 148 -14.83 -14.31 5.74
CA LYS A 148 -15.91 -15.28 5.58
C LYS A 148 -16.00 -16.08 6.87
N LEU A 149 -17.19 -16.12 7.48
CA LEU A 149 -17.45 -16.99 8.63
C LEU A 149 -17.30 -18.48 8.27
N PHE A 150 -17.44 -18.83 6.99
CA PHE A 150 -17.27 -20.19 6.47
C PHE A 150 -16.59 -20.20 5.09
N GLY A 151 -15.73 -21.20 4.88
CA GLY A 151 -14.98 -21.41 3.63
C GLY A 151 -13.55 -20.90 3.68
N LYS A 152 -12.70 -21.40 2.76
CA LYS A 152 -11.29 -21.00 2.67
C LYS A 152 -11.21 -19.49 2.39
N LEU A 153 -10.50 -18.78 3.25
CA LEU A 153 -10.13 -17.38 3.02
C LEU A 153 -9.17 -17.34 1.82
N LYS A 154 -9.36 -16.34 0.95
CA LYS A 154 -8.42 -16.11 -0.15
C LYS A 154 -7.17 -15.47 0.43
N PRO A 155 -5.97 -15.94 0.06
CA PRO A 155 -4.74 -15.30 0.50
C PRO A 155 -4.71 -13.87 -0.02
N MET A 156 -4.09 -12.99 0.77
CA MET A 156 -3.74 -11.67 0.28
C MET A 156 -2.49 -11.80 -0.59
N VAL A 157 -2.56 -11.27 -1.81
CA VAL A 157 -1.51 -11.42 -2.83
C VAL A 157 -1.13 -10.05 -3.35
N VAL A 158 0.17 -9.77 -3.34
CA VAL A 158 0.74 -8.58 -3.99
C VAL A 158 1.53 -9.02 -5.21
N ASN A 159 1.20 -8.43 -6.35
CA ASN A 159 2.00 -8.49 -7.57
C ASN A 159 2.70 -7.15 -7.74
N LEU A 160 4.00 -7.18 -7.98
CA LEU A 160 4.85 -6.02 -8.26
C LEU A 160 5.60 -6.27 -9.57
N GLU A 161 5.42 -5.41 -10.55
CA GLU A 161 6.22 -5.45 -11.79
C GLU A 161 7.67 -5.05 -11.51
N THR A 162 8.60 -5.52 -12.35
CA THR A 162 10.04 -5.21 -12.21
C THR A 162 10.31 -3.71 -12.18
N VAL A 163 9.54 -2.96 -12.97
CA VAL A 163 9.57 -1.50 -13.07
C VAL A 163 9.23 -0.79 -11.74
N ALA A 164 8.47 -1.45 -10.86
CA ALA A 164 8.15 -0.99 -9.51
C ALA A 164 9.17 -1.45 -8.45
N LEU A 165 9.92 -2.52 -8.72
CA LEU A 165 10.92 -3.06 -7.80
C LEU A 165 12.19 -2.21 -7.71
N GLU A 166 12.59 -1.55 -8.80
CA GLU A 166 13.88 -0.84 -8.90
C GLU A 166 13.94 0.52 -8.17
N LYS A 167 13.68 0.55 -6.85
CA LYS A 167 13.94 1.63 -5.84
C LYS A 167 12.72 2.03 -5.00
N ASP A 168 11.53 1.64 -5.41
CA ASP A 168 10.27 2.06 -4.77
C ASP A 168 9.50 0.89 -4.15
N GLU A 169 10.07 -0.32 -4.12
CA GLU A 169 9.46 -1.52 -3.54
C GLU A 169 8.95 -1.31 -2.10
N VAL A 170 9.84 -0.89 -1.19
CA VAL A 170 9.50 -0.61 0.21
C VAL A 170 8.42 0.47 0.29
N PHE A 171 8.53 1.51 -0.53
CA PHE A 171 7.54 2.58 -0.57
C PHE A 171 6.16 2.04 -0.96
N LEU A 172 6.08 1.22 -2.00
CA LEU A 172 4.83 0.62 -2.47
C LEU A 172 4.22 -0.32 -1.44
N PHE A 173 5.03 -1.13 -0.73
CA PHE A 173 4.53 -1.93 0.39
C PHE A 173 3.92 -1.06 1.49
N LEU A 174 4.61 -0.01 1.94
CA LEU A 174 4.06 0.90 2.96
C LEU A 174 2.77 1.58 2.48
N VAL A 175 2.69 1.99 1.21
CA VAL A 175 1.49 2.59 0.61
C VAL A 175 0.32 1.62 0.59
N LEU A 176 0.54 0.38 0.16
CA LEU A 176 -0.49 -0.66 0.09
C LEU A 176 -0.99 -1.06 1.48
N ILE A 177 -0.06 -1.30 2.42
CA ILE A 177 -0.38 -1.58 3.83
C ILE A 177 -1.19 -0.43 4.43
N TYR A 178 -0.71 0.81 4.30
CA TYR A 178 -1.41 1.99 4.82
C TYR A 178 -2.82 2.11 4.24
N SER A 179 -2.95 1.96 2.91
CA SER A 179 -4.22 2.12 2.22
C SER A 179 -5.23 1.07 2.66
N GLU A 180 -4.80 -0.18 2.79
CA GLU A 180 -5.64 -1.28 3.25
C GLU A 180 -6.09 -1.09 4.70
N CYS A 181 -5.18 -0.74 5.61
CA CYS A 181 -5.55 -0.47 7.00
C CYS A 181 -6.52 0.71 7.11
N LYS A 182 -6.32 1.79 6.34
CA LYS A 182 -7.25 2.93 6.34
C LYS A 182 -8.63 2.55 5.79
N ARG A 183 -8.72 1.60 4.86
CA ARG A 183 -9.99 1.07 4.34
C ARG A 183 -10.69 0.22 5.40
N GLN A 184 -9.96 -0.69 6.06
CA GLN A 184 -10.50 -1.52 7.14
C GLN A 184 -11.01 -0.67 8.31
N ASP A 185 -10.25 0.36 8.74
CA ASP A 185 -10.70 1.33 9.75
C ASP A 185 -12.05 1.95 9.39
N LYS A 186 -12.19 2.38 8.13
CA LYS A 186 -13.41 3.03 7.64
C LYS A 186 -14.59 2.08 7.65
N MET A 187 -14.38 0.82 7.28
CA MET A 187 -15.42 -0.21 7.31
C MET A 187 -15.85 -0.53 8.74
N ASN A 188 -14.90 -0.66 9.66
CA ASN A 188 -15.18 -0.94 11.06
C ASN A 188 -15.94 0.22 11.74
N ALA A 189 -15.58 1.47 11.42
CA ALA A 189 -16.29 2.65 11.91
C ALA A 189 -17.72 2.76 11.36
N SER A 190 -18.00 2.25 10.16
CA SER A 190 -19.35 2.28 9.56
C SER A 190 -20.32 1.21 10.08
N GLY A 191 -19.83 0.22 10.85
CA GLY A 191 -20.66 -0.83 11.46
C GLY A 191 -21.19 -0.50 12.87
N GLY A 192 -20.83 0.67 13.43
CA GLY A 192 -21.04 1.02 14.84
C GLY A 192 -22.39 1.63 15.23
N TRP A 193 -23.43 1.56 14.39
CA TRP A 193 -24.79 2.01 14.75
C TRP A 193 -25.79 0.85 14.63
N GLN A 194 -25.73 -0.07 15.59
CA GLN A 194 -26.87 -0.87 16.02
C GLN A 194 -26.77 -1.01 17.55
N GLY A 195 -27.22 0.03 18.23
CA GLY A 195 -27.62 0.01 19.64
C GLY A 195 -29.07 0.44 19.71
#